data_AF-A0A9E5JHL4-F1
#
_entry.id   AF-A0A9E5JHL4-F1
#
_cell.length_a   1.000
_cell.length_b   1.000
_cell.length_c   1.000
_cell.angle_alpha   90.00
_cell.angle_beta   90.00
_cell.angle_gamma   90.00
#
_symmetry.space_group_name_H-M   'P 1'
#
loop_
_entity.id
_entity.type
_entity.pdbx_description
1 polymer ?
#
loop_
_entity_poly.entity_id
_entity_poly.type
_entity_poly.pdbx_seq_one_letter_code
_entity_poly.pdbx_strand_id
1 'polypeptide(L)'
;SFTTQVGSDPAAAYNQVIGLCEPKSDRAHRVRYYRGIIRAMNNSRNENRTINAVNMEAYLRGVVPRESPAGWGDAVGGAGMNALRAQAVAARSYASTENRYPGLAHTCDTMDCQVYGGAGLREGVSEQPYSLEDPRTDLAIAETAGVVIRGRNGAVVRTEFSSSNGGRTAGGVFTAQADPGDLAANSSLMMWTRNVTAAQVQQRFPQIGTLTSITTAHDGLGGDWNGYTTEVTISGTSGSAKVSGWSFRTTFGLPAPWYGVTPVFPAEFEAAPVGRILLIGDSVGASIAAEFASIVSPAYANVDFQAVPNRCLVGSTCVAPAAGLPDAPAVINALTAETTPTVALLQLGYNDNPANFAQEIDQVVTALNARAVQRIVFVNLSTRRASVDYATSNAALAAATQRYPNVSVLDWNTYSSSPDRSRWFSDSVHLTNTGRVEFALFLRNQLDELRRAGLITVGAGGIIPMAVPMVQGERGEPVKALQVALNTALGLKKKQRLATDGVFGKGTANAVSKFEEASGLPIDGIADEQVVAALGIDHTTFTLARGARHSSVASIQKALANVLGIKIAADGVFGSGTDKQVKRFQKSVGLPTTGVVNRVTWMSLLSASAQR
;
A
#
# COMPACT_ATOMS: atom_id res chain seq x y z
N SER A 1 16.10 -30.59 -31.16
CA SER A 1 15.46 -31.24 -30.01
C SER A 1 16.51 -31.88 -29.15
N PHE A 2 16.33 -31.87 -27.83
CA PHE A 2 17.29 -32.31 -26.83
C PHE A 2 16.58 -33.18 -25.80
N THR A 3 17.15 -34.33 -25.43
CA THR A 3 16.63 -35.22 -24.38
C THR A 3 17.78 -36.08 -23.85
N THR A 4 17.57 -36.75 -22.71
CA THR A 4 18.49 -37.77 -22.19
C THR A 4 17.99 -39.16 -22.56
N GLN A 5 18.83 -40.20 -22.41
CA GLN A 5 18.41 -41.59 -22.67
C GLN A 5 17.21 -42.02 -21.82
N VAL A 6 17.07 -41.44 -20.62
CA VAL A 6 16.00 -41.72 -19.67
C VAL A 6 14.94 -40.61 -19.61
N GLY A 7 14.98 -39.64 -20.53
CA GLY A 7 14.15 -38.43 -20.44
C GLY A 7 12.65 -38.72 -20.44
N SER A 8 12.21 -39.78 -21.13
CA SER A 8 10.80 -40.20 -21.18
C SER A 8 10.44 -41.29 -20.17
N ASP A 9 11.41 -41.80 -19.41
CA ASP A 9 11.19 -42.86 -18.41
C ASP A 9 10.58 -42.24 -17.14
N PRO A 10 9.36 -42.63 -16.74
CA PRO A 10 8.74 -42.13 -15.52
C PRO A 10 9.50 -42.54 -14.25
N ALA A 11 10.27 -43.63 -14.28
CA ALA A 11 11.08 -44.11 -13.16
C ALA A 11 12.44 -43.40 -13.05
N ALA A 12 12.83 -42.62 -14.07
CA ALA A 12 14.08 -41.86 -14.03
C ALA A 12 14.10 -40.88 -12.87
N ALA A 13 15.26 -40.79 -12.20
CA ALA A 13 15.47 -39.79 -11.17
C ALA A 13 15.37 -38.37 -11.77
N TYR A 14 14.80 -37.45 -11.01
CA TYR A 14 14.51 -36.08 -11.47
C TYR A 14 15.75 -35.31 -11.93
N ASN A 15 16.96 -35.71 -11.52
CA ASN A 15 18.23 -35.08 -11.90
C ASN A 15 18.97 -35.81 -13.04
N GLN A 16 18.42 -36.92 -13.57
CA GLN A 16 18.93 -37.64 -14.74
C GLN A 16 18.26 -37.24 -16.06
N VAL A 17 17.24 -36.38 -15.97
CA VAL A 17 16.56 -35.77 -17.13
C VAL A 17 17.25 -34.47 -17.53
N ILE A 18 16.80 -33.85 -18.62
CA ILE A 18 17.51 -32.71 -19.21
C ILE A 18 17.44 -31.48 -18.30
N GLY A 19 18.60 -30.92 -17.96
CA GLY A 19 18.72 -29.66 -17.22
C GLY A 19 18.90 -28.47 -18.16
N LEU A 20 18.11 -27.42 -17.97
CA LEU A 20 18.24 -26.14 -18.68
C LEU A 20 18.73 -25.06 -17.73
N CYS A 21 19.77 -24.34 -18.14
CA CYS A 21 20.22 -23.14 -17.44
C CYS A 21 19.23 -22.01 -17.68
N GLU A 22 18.70 -21.44 -16.61
CA GLU A 22 17.84 -20.26 -16.70
C GLU A 22 18.70 -18.99 -16.65
N PRO A 23 18.34 -17.96 -17.43
CA PRO A 23 19.03 -16.67 -17.39
C PRO A 23 18.93 -16.07 -15.98
N LYS A 24 19.92 -15.26 -15.61
CA LYS A 24 19.97 -14.58 -14.31
C LYS A 24 18.73 -13.70 -14.15
N SER A 25 17.87 -14.04 -13.20
CA SER A 25 16.91 -13.09 -12.64
C SER A 25 17.55 -12.40 -11.43
N ASP A 26 16.75 -11.74 -10.61
CA ASP A 26 17.10 -11.16 -9.31
C ASP A 26 17.68 -12.19 -8.30
N ARG A 27 17.76 -13.48 -8.68
CA ARG A 27 18.52 -14.56 -8.02
C ARG A 27 19.63 -15.11 -8.93
N ALA A 28 20.61 -15.81 -8.36
CA ALA A 28 21.72 -16.44 -9.08
C ALA A 28 21.27 -17.39 -10.22
N HIS A 29 22.21 -17.77 -11.11
CA HIS A 29 21.95 -18.73 -12.19
C HIS A 29 21.45 -20.07 -11.64
N ARG A 30 20.24 -20.49 -12.06
CA ARG A 30 19.65 -21.78 -11.68
C ARG A 30 19.55 -22.76 -12.85
N VAL A 31 19.52 -24.05 -12.54
CA VAL A 31 19.28 -25.12 -13.51
C VAL A 31 17.99 -25.83 -13.17
N ARG A 32 17.05 -25.88 -14.13
CA ARG A 32 15.78 -26.61 -13.97
C ARG A 32 15.79 -27.88 -14.81
N TYR A 33 15.34 -28.97 -14.21
CA TYR A 33 15.30 -30.28 -14.84
C TYR A 33 13.90 -30.57 -15.39
N TYR A 34 13.84 -31.10 -16.61
CA TYR A 34 12.59 -31.36 -17.33
C TYR A 34 12.51 -32.80 -17.81
N ARG A 35 11.35 -33.43 -17.63
CA ARG A 35 11.04 -34.72 -18.27
C ARG A 35 10.72 -34.51 -19.76
N GLY A 36 10.88 -35.56 -20.56
CA GLY A 36 10.60 -35.58 -21.99
C GLY A 36 11.70 -34.92 -22.83
N ILE A 37 11.28 -34.12 -23.81
CA ILE A 37 12.13 -33.53 -24.84
C ILE A 37 12.03 -32.01 -24.76
N ILE A 38 13.17 -31.32 -24.87
CA ILE A 38 13.24 -29.88 -25.08
C ILE A 38 13.45 -29.59 -26.56
N ARG A 39 12.65 -28.68 -27.12
CA ARG A 39 12.77 -28.20 -28.49
C ARG A 39 13.11 -26.71 -28.46
N ALA A 40 14.15 -26.33 -29.19
CA ALA A 40 14.41 -24.95 -29.54
C ALA A 40 13.92 -24.74 -30.97
N MET A 41 12.99 -23.82 -31.17
CA MET A 41 12.41 -23.54 -32.49
C MET A 41 11.95 -22.08 -32.60
N ASN A 42 11.81 -21.60 -33.83
CA ASN A 42 11.29 -20.27 -34.10
C ASN A 42 9.76 -20.35 -34.26
N ASN A 43 9.03 -19.39 -33.69
CA ASN A 43 7.60 -19.26 -33.95
C ASN A 43 7.34 -18.62 -35.33
N SER A 44 6.07 -18.40 -35.69
CA SER A 44 5.68 -17.76 -36.95
C SER A 44 6.17 -16.32 -37.13
N ARG A 45 6.68 -15.68 -36.07
CA ARG A 45 7.30 -14.35 -36.08
C ARG A 45 8.83 -14.41 -36.07
N ASN A 46 9.40 -15.59 -36.31
CA ASN A 46 10.83 -15.87 -36.26
C ASN A 46 11.47 -15.65 -34.87
N GLU A 47 10.68 -15.61 -33.81
CA GLU A 47 11.19 -15.44 -32.45
C GLU A 47 11.59 -16.80 -31.87
N ASN A 48 12.74 -16.86 -31.20
CA ASN A 48 13.20 -18.08 -30.55
C ASN A 48 12.24 -18.49 -29.42
N ARG A 49 11.91 -19.78 -29.38
CA ARG A 49 11.06 -20.40 -28.36
C ARG A 49 11.66 -21.72 -27.90
N THR A 50 11.56 -21.95 -26.59
CA THR A 50 11.90 -23.21 -25.95
C THR A 50 10.61 -23.91 -25.55
N ILE A 51 10.46 -25.17 -25.93
CA ILE A 51 9.25 -25.96 -25.70
C ILE A 51 9.63 -27.26 -25.03
N ASN A 52 8.93 -27.60 -23.94
CA ASN A 52 9.00 -28.93 -23.37
C ASN A 52 7.88 -29.81 -23.93
N ALA A 53 8.24 -30.78 -24.77
CA ALA A 53 7.36 -31.85 -25.21
C ALA A 53 7.46 -33.01 -24.20
N VAL A 54 6.38 -33.23 -23.44
CA VAL A 54 6.34 -34.14 -22.29
C VAL A 54 5.01 -34.89 -22.27
N ASN A 55 5.03 -36.14 -21.81
CA ASN A 55 3.81 -36.94 -21.65
C ASN A 55 2.95 -36.38 -20.51
N MET A 56 1.62 -36.53 -20.62
CA MET A 56 0.66 -35.94 -19.69
C MET A 56 0.95 -36.26 -18.22
N GLU A 57 1.18 -37.53 -17.85
CA GLU A 57 1.42 -37.89 -16.45
C GLU A 57 2.74 -37.29 -15.92
N ALA A 58 3.79 -37.22 -16.75
CA ALA A 58 5.05 -36.58 -16.39
C ALA A 58 4.93 -35.05 -16.29
N TYR A 59 4.06 -34.43 -17.11
CA TYR A 59 3.71 -33.02 -17.00
C TYR A 59 3.03 -32.73 -15.65
N LEU A 60 2.07 -33.58 -15.25
CA LEU A 60 1.32 -33.42 -14.01
C LEU A 60 2.22 -33.48 -12.76
N ARG A 61 3.31 -34.26 -12.78
CA ARG A 61 4.29 -34.28 -11.68
C ARG A 61 4.97 -32.93 -11.45
N GLY A 62 5.09 -32.11 -12.49
CA GLY A 62 5.57 -30.74 -12.39
C GLY A 62 4.48 -29.70 -12.12
N VAL A 63 3.18 -30.07 -12.20
CA VAL A 63 2.04 -29.16 -12.01
C VAL A 63 1.37 -29.35 -10.66
N VAL A 64 0.91 -30.57 -10.35
CA VAL A 64 0.09 -30.85 -9.15
C VAL A 64 0.74 -30.36 -7.85
N PRO A 65 2.04 -30.62 -7.57
CA PRO A 65 2.69 -30.11 -6.35
C PRO A 65 3.00 -28.61 -6.37
N ARG A 66 2.68 -27.89 -7.47
CA ARG A 66 2.76 -26.43 -7.56
C ARG A 66 1.39 -25.76 -7.40
N GLU A 67 0.32 -26.46 -7.76
CA GLU A 67 -1.05 -25.96 -7.65
C GLU A 67 -1.74 -26.36 -6.34
N SER A 68 -1.37 -27.50 -5.75
CA SER A 68 -1.87 -27.96 -4.45
C SER A 68 -0.71 -28.39 -3.55
N PRO A 69 -0.69 -27.96 -2.27
CA PRO A 69 0.35 -28.39 -1.34
C PRO A 69 0.33 -29.91 -1.17
N ALA A 70 1.44 -30.59 -1.46
CA ALA A 70 1.52 -32.04 -1.38
C ALA A 70 1.23 -32.60 0.03
N GLY A 71 1.51 -31.81 1.07
CA GLY A 71 1.17 -32.14 2.47
C GLY A 71 -0.32 -32.31 2.74
N TRP A 72 -1.21 -31.84 1.87
CA TRP A 72 -2.64 -32.13 1.97
C TRP A 72 -2.94 -33.63 1.88
N GLY A 73 -2.08 -34.42 1.23
CA GLY A 73 -2.23 -35.87 1.15
C GLY A 73 -2.32 -36.54 2.51
N ASP A 74 -1.59 -36.04 3.51
CA ASP A 74 -1.52 -36.61 4.85
C ASP A 74 -2.57 -36.00 5.80
N ALA A 75 -3.23 -34.91 5.39
CA ALA A 75 -4.19 -34.19 6.21
C ALA A 75 -5.41 -35.07 6.54
N VAL A 76 -5.98 -34.85 7.73
CA VAL A 76 -7.17 -35.55 8.22
C VAL A 76 -7.00 -37.09 8.14
N GLY A 77 -5.85 -37.58 8.61
CA GLY A 77 -5.54 -39.02 8.61
C GLY A 77 -5.43 -39.64 7.21
N GLY A 78 -5.00 -38.86 6.22
CA GLY A 78 -4.86 -39.31 4.83
C GLY A 78 -6.06 -39.05 3.93
N ALA A 79 -7.19 -38.58 4.48
CA ALA A 79 -8.38 -38.27 3.69
C ALA A 79 -8.15 -37.11 2.69
N GLY A 80 -7.21 -36.20 2.99
CA GLY A 80 -6.84 -35.10 2.11
C GLY A 80 -6.18 -35.53 0.79
N MET A 81 -5.78 -36.79 0.64
CA MET A 81 -5.37 -37.36 -0.65
C MET A 81 -6.45 -37.23 -1.73
N ASN A 82 -7.74 -37.20 -1.35
CA ASN A 82 -8.82 -36.95 -2.30
C ASN A 82 -8.76 -35.55 -2.95
N ALA A 83 -8.25 -34.54 -2.24
CA ALA A 83 -8.02 -33.23 -2.82
C ALA A 83 -6.90 -33.26 -3.88
N LEU A 84 -5.82 -33.99 -3.61
CA LEU A 84 -4.73 -34.18 -4.59
C LEU A 84 -5.19 -34.97 -5.83
N ARG A 85 -6.02 -36.00 -5.65
CA ARG A 85 -6.65 -36.74 -6.77
C ARG A 85 -7.54 -35.84 -7.61
N ALA A 86 -8.38 -35.01 -6.96
CA ALA A 86 -9.22 -34.04 -7.65
C ALA A 86 -8.37 -33.02 -8.44
N GLN A 87 -7.30 -32.49 -7.84
CA GLN A 87 -6.37 -31.59 -8.52
C GLN A 87 -5.69 -32.25 -9.73
N ALA A 88 -5.28 -33.52 -9.62
CA ALA A 88 -4.67 -34.25 -10.74
C ALA A 88 -5.66 -34.40 -11.91
N VAL A 89 -6.92 -34.76 -11.64
CA VAL A 89 -7.97 -34.89 -12.67
C VAL A 89 -8.30 -33.53 -13.30
N ALA A 90 -8.41 -32.46 -12.50
CA ALA A 90 -8.64 -31.11 -13.00
C ALA A 90 -7.46 -30.65 -13.87
N ALA A 91 -6.22 -30.77 -13.39
CA ALA A 91 -5.05 -30.38 -14.15
C ALA A 91 -4.92 -31.14 -15.48
N ARG A 92 -5.21 -32.45 -15.48
CA ARG A 92 -5.22 -33.29 -16.68
C ARG A 92 -6.27 -32.83 -17.69
N SER A 93 -7.49 -32.56 -17.20
CA SER A 93 -8.61 -32.12 -18.03
C SER A 93 -8.31 -30.76 -18.67
N TYR A 94 -7.83 -29.80 -17.87
CA TYR A 94 -7.36 -28.49 -18.34
C TYR A 94 -6.33 -28.63 -19.46
N ALA A 95 -5.20 -29.29 -19.18
CA ALA A 95 -4.08 -29.42 -20.12
C ALA A 95 -4.47 -30.14 -21.42
N SER A 96 -5.38 -31.11 -21.35
CA SER A 96 -5.85 -31.83 -22.54
C SER A 96 -6.72 -30.98 -23.48
N THR A 97 -7.33 -29.91 -22.97
CA THR A 97 -8.17 -28.99 -23.74
C THR A 97 -7.42 -27.75 -24.23
N GLU A 98 -6.20 -27.53 -23.74
CA GLU A 98 -5.40 -26.35 -24.05
C GLU A 98 -4.83 -26.40 -25.47
N ASN A 99 -4.94 -25.27 -26.16
CA ASN A 99 -4.35 -25.02 -27.48
C ASN A 99 -3.93 -23.56 -27.63
N ARG A 100 -3.17 -23.07 -26.65
CA ARG A 100 -2.81 -21.65 -26.50
C ARG A 100 -1.91 -21.13 -27.61
N TYR A 101 -1.05 -21.98 -28.17
CA TYR A 101 -0.15 -21.64 -29.26
C TYR A 101 -0.32 -22.62 -30.42
N PRO A 102 -1.32 -22.42 -31.29
CA PRO A 102 -1.61 -23.33 -32.41
C PRO A 102 -0.36 -23.65 -33.24
N GLY A 103 -0.09 -24.94 -33.43
CA GLY A 103 1.06 -25.44 -34.19
C GLY A 103 2.42 -25.34 -33.46
N LEU A 104 2.45 -24.84 -32.22
CA LEU A 104 3.66 -24.66 -31.43
C LEU A 104 3.61 -25.42 -30.09
N ALA A 105 2.65 -25.08 -29.23
CA ALA A 105 2.52 -25.65 -27.90
C ALA A 105 1.06 -25.60 -27.40
N HIS A 106 0.67 -26.62 -26.63
CA HIS A 106 -0.68 -26.69 -26.06
C HIS A 106 -0.88 -25.65 -24.96
N THR A 107 0.06 -25.53 -24.03
CA THR A 107 -0.06 -24.71 -22.81
C THR A 107 1.21 -23.86 -22.57
N CYS A 108 1.26 -23.15 -21.45
CA CYS A 108 2.39 -22.37 -20.95
C CYS A 108 2.79 -22.81 -19.53
N ASP A 109 3.97 -22.38 -19.07
CA ASP A 109 4.57 -22.74 -17.78
C ASP A 109 4.35 -21.70 -16.66
N THR A 110 3.45 -20.73 -16.90
CA THR A 110 3.12 -19.65 -15.95
C THR A 110 1.72 -19.84 -15.36
N MET A 111 1.41 -19.02 -14.34
CA MET A 111 0.07 -18.94 -13.74
C MET A 111 -1.04 -18.51 -14.72
N ASP A 112 -0.70 -18.06 -15.93
CA ASP A 112 -1.71 -17.81 -16.96
C ASP A 112 -2.30 -19.11 -17.53
N CYS A 113 -1.61 -20.23 -17.33
CA CYS A 113 -2.06 -21.57 -17.68
C CYS A 113 -2.13 -22.43 -16.41
N GLN A 114 -1.05 -23.14 -16.12
CA GLN A 114 -0.81 -23.87 -14.88
C GLN A 114 0.67 -23.71 -14.54
N VAL A 115 0.98 -23.59 -13.26
CA VAL A 115 2.34 -23.46 -12.77
C VAL A 115 3.09 -24.77 -13.03
N TYR A 116 3.92 -24.80 -14.07
CA TYR A 116 4.72 -25.97 -14.42
C TYR A 116 6.16 -25.80 -13.92
N GLY A 117 6.50 -26.53 -12.87
CA GLY A 117 7.80 -26.46 -12.21
C GLY A 117 8.90 -27.31 -12.84
N GLY A 118 8.58 -28.24 -13.75
CA GLY A 118 9.50 -29.31 -14.15
C GLY A 118 9.73 -30.33 -13.03
N ALA A 119 10.76 -31.18 -13.19
CA ALA A 119 11.05 -32.29 -12.28
C ALA A 119 11.91 -31.89 -11.06
N GLY A 120 12.78 -30.89 -11.23
CA GLY A 120 13.74 -30.53 -10.19
C GLY A 120 14.37 -29.16 -10.42
N LEU A 121 15.00 -28.62 -9.38
CA LEU A 121 15.74 -27.37 -9.43
C LEU A 121 17.12 -27.50 -8.78
N ARG A 122 18.05 -26.69 -9.26
CA ARG A 122 19.35 -26.43 -8.65
C ARG A 122 19.56 -24.91 -8.65
N GLU A 123 19.60 -24.28 -7.47
CA GLU A 123 19.58 -22.80 -7.32
C GLU A 123 20.91 -22.12 -7.72
N GLY A 124 21.99 -22.90 -7.77
CA GLY A 124 23.31 -22.45 -8.24
C GLY A 124 24.05 -23.59 -8.93
N VAL A 125 24.91 -23.30 -9.90
CA VAL A 125 25.64 -24.34 -10.67
C VAL A 125 26.43 -25.32 -9.77
N SER A 126 26.90 -24.85 -8.61
CA SER A 126 27.61 -25.63 -7.59
C SER A 126 26.73 -26.20 -6.48
N GLU A 127 25.44 -25.88 -6.46
CA GLU A 127 24.52 -26.32 -5.41
C GLU A 127 23.95 -27.72 -5.70
N GLN A 128 23.44 -28.38 -4.66
CA GLN A 128 22.79 -29.68 -4.83
C GLN A 128 21.41 -29.50 -5.47
N PRO A 129 21.06 -30.31 -6.48
CA PRO A 129 19.71 -30.30 -7.02
C PRO A 129 18.72 -30.90 -6.01
N TYR A 130 17.48 -30.45 -6.06
CA TYR A 130 16.37 -31.00 -5.28
C TYR A 130 15.14 -31.25 -6.16
N SER A 131 14.33 -32.22 -5.77
CA SER A 131 13.09 -32.59 -6.47
C SER A 131 12.03 -31.51 -6.29
N LEU A 132 11.31 -31.19 -7.38
CA LEU A 132 10.07 -30.42 -7.32
C LEU A 132 8.82 -31.32 -7.34
N GLU A 133 9.00 -32.60 -7.67
CA GLU A 133 7.99 -33.66 -7.61
C GLU A 133 7.88 -34.17 -6.16
N ASP A 134 6.69 -34.62 -5.77
CA ASP A 134 6.40 -35.15 -4.43
C ASP A 134 5.70 -36.52 -4.52
N PRO A 135 6.15 -37.53 -3.75
CA PRO A 135 5.55 -38.87 -3.78
C PRO A 135 4.03 -38.91 -3.52
N ARG A 136 3.50 -37.99 -2.69
CA ARG A 136 2.06 -37.94 -2.39
C ARG A 136 1.26 -37.49 -3.61
N THR A 137 1.75 -36.47 -4.32
CA THR A 137 1.13 -36.02 -5.57
C THR A 137 1.34 -37.03 -6.70
N ASP A 138 2.51 -37.70 -6.75
CA ASP A 138 2.78 -38.76 -7.72
C ASP A 138 1.80 -39.94 -7.55
N LEU A 139 1.49 -40.32 -6.31
CA LEU A 139 0.49 -41.34 -6.00
C LEU A 139 -0.91 -40.93 -6.49
N ALA A 140 -1.36 -39.71 -6.15
CA ALA A 140 -2.64 -39.19 -6.63
C ALA A 140 -2.73 -39.11 -8.17
N ILE A 141 -1.63 -38.75 -8.84
CA ILE A 141 -1.53 -38.74 -10.30
C ILE A 141 -1.69 -40.16 -10.84
N ALA A 142 -0.95 -41.13 -10.29
CA ALA A 142 -0.97 -42.53 -10.73
C ALA A 142 -2.34 -43.19 -10.53
N GLU A 143 -2.98 -42.99 -9.38
CA GLU A 143 -4.30 -43.54 -9.07
C GLU A 143 -5.43 -42.94 -9.93
N THR A 144 -5.20 -41.76 -10.52
CA THR A 144 -6.16 -41.08 -11.40
C THR A 144 -5.73 -41.07 -12.86
N ALA A 145 -4.78 -41.92 -13.24
CA ALA A 145 -4.23 -41.95 -14.60
C ALA A 145 -5.34 -42.08 -15.66
N GLY A 146 -5.32 -41.19 -16.66
CA GLY A 146 -6.32 -41.15 -17.73
C GLY A 146 -7.72 -40.67 -17.34
N VAL A 147 -7.98 -40.35 -16.07
CA VAL A 147 -9.27 -39.82 -15.61
C VAL A 147 -9.36 -38.32 -15.93
N VAL A 148 -10.44 -37.92 -16.59
CA VAL A 148 -10.73 -36.54 -17.02
C VAL A 148 -12.20 -36.19 -16.79
N ILE A 149 -12.51 -34.89 -16.66
CA ILE A 149 -13.87 -34.37 -16.56
C ILE A 149 -14.46 -34.20 -17.96
N ARG A 150 -15.63 -34.80 -18.19
CA ARG A 150 -16.36 -34.69 -19.46
C ARG A 150 -17.67 -33.92 -19.29
N GLY A 151 -18.02 -33.15 -20.31
CA GLY A 151 -19.25 -32.38 -20.37
C GLY A 151 -20.41 -33.24 -20.85
N ARG A 152 -21.62 -32.65 -20.91
CA ARG A 152 -22.83 -33.34 -21.40
C ARG A 152 -22.70 -33.85 -22.85
N ASN A 153 -21.85 -33.21 -23.66
CA ASN A 153 -21.56 -33.61 -25.03
C ASN A 153 -20.49 -34.72 -25.13
N GLY A 154 -19.99 -35.25 -24.01
CA GLY A 154 -18.96 -36.29 -23.96
C GLY A 154 -17.53 -35.80 -24.21
N ALA A 155 -17.33 -34.53 -24.57
CA ALA A 155 -16.01 -33.92 -24.74
C ALA A 155 -15.38 -33.59 -23.38
N VAL A 156 -14.04 -33.57 -23.33
CA VAL A 156 -13.31 -33.14 -22.14
C VAL A 156 -13.56 -31.65 -21.92
N VAL A 157 -13.77 -31.26 -20.66
CA VAL A 157 -14.06 -29.87 -20.28
C VAL A 157 -12.79 -29.21 -19.76
N ARG A 158 -12.60 -27.94 -20.13
CA ARG A 158 -11.59 -27.08 -19.53
C ARG A 158 -11.96 -26.78 -18.08
N THR A 159 -11.21 -27.35 -17.15
CA THR A 159 -11.44 -27.21 -15.70
C THR A 159 -10.52 -26.14 -15.12
N GLU A 160 -11.06 -24.94 -14.93
CA GLU A 160 -10.40 -23.89 -14.15
C GLU A 160 -10.44 -24.22 -12.65
N PHE A 161 -9.39 -23.85 -11.91
CA PHE A 161 -9.31 -23.98 -10.46
C PHE A 161 -8.64 -22.75 -9.84
N SER A 162 -8.86 -22.53 -8.54
CA SER A 162 -8.37 -21.35 -7.82
C SER A 162 -8.01 -21.71 -6.38
N SER A 163 -7.08 -20.97 -5.78
CA SER A 163 -6.70 -21.18 -4.37
C SER A 163 -7.83 -20.92 -3.36
N SER A 164 -8.69 -19.93 -3.62
CA SER A 164 -9.85 -19.55 -2.80
C SER A 164 -10.84 -18.80 -3.70
N ASN A 165 -12.14 -18.92 -3.44
CA ASN A 165 -13.20 -18.36 -4.28
C ASN A 165 -14.17 -17.44 -3.52
N GLY A 166 -13.91 -17.17 -2.23
CA GLY A 166 -14.76 -16.31 -1.40
C GLY A 166 -16.02 -17.02 -0.90
N GLY A 167 -16.05 -18.36 -0.91
CA GLY A 167 -17.19 -19.17 -0.47
C GLY A 167 -18.21 -19.53 -1.55
N ARG A 168 -17.95 -19.17 -2.81
CA ARG A 168 -18.74 -19.61 -3.97
C ARG A 168 -17.91 -19.56 -5.25
N THR A 169 -18.06 -20.57 -6.10
CA THR A 169 -17.45 -20.56 -7.44
C THR A 169 -18.13 -19.52 -8.35
N ALA A 170 -17.34 -18.87 -9.22
CA ALA A 170 -17.83 -17.83 -10.13
C ALA A 170 -18.85 -18.33 -11.18
N GLY A 171 -18.92 -19.64 -11.40
CA GLY A 171 -19.76 -20.25 -12.44
C GLY A 171 -19.15 -20.15 -13.85
N GLY A 172 -19.99 -20.22 -14.88
CA GLY A 172 -19.58 -20.21 -16.29
C GLY A 172 -19.92 -21.54 -16.97
N VAL A 173 -18.90 -22.30 -17.37
CA VAL A 173 -19.10 -23.66 -17.94
C VAL A 173 -19.76 -24.59 -16.92
N PHE A 174 -19.41 -24.42 -15.65
CA PHE A 174 -20.07 -25.08 -14.53
C PHE A 174 -21.03 -24.09 -13.87
N THR A 175 -22.17 -24.60 -13.40
CA THR A 175 -23.06 -23.79 -12.54
C THR A 175 -22.30 -23.36 -11.30
N ALA A 176 -22.47 -22.10 -10.88
CA ALA A 176 -21.93 -21.62 -9.61
C ALA A 176 -22.41 -22.50 -8.45
N GLN A 177 -21.51 -22.85 -7.54
CA GLN A 177 -21.78 -23.68 -6.36
C GLN A 177 -21.25 -22.99 -5.12
N ALA A 178 -22.00 -23.09 -4.02
CA ALA A 178 -21.50 -22.71 -2.70
C ALA A 178 -20.28 -23.58 -2.35
N ASP A 179 -19.28 -22.96 -1.73
CA ASP A 179 -18.05 -23.62 -1.32
C ASP A 179 -17.88 -23.54 0.21
N PRO A 180 -18.56 -24.43 0.96
CA PRO A 180 -18.42 -24.46 2.42
C PRO A 180 -17.01 -24.85 2.86
N GLY A 181 -16.22 -25.51 1.99
CA GLY A 181 -14.83 -25.85 2.26
C GLY A 181 -13.95 -24.62 2.31
N ASP A 182 -14.10 -23.70 1.35
CA ASP A 182 -13.38 -22.41 1.33
C ASP A 182 -13.78 -21.52 2.53
N LEU A 183 -15.08 -21.46 2.85
CA LEU A 183 -15.58 -20.75 4.04
C LEU A 183 -14.97 -21.29 5.33
N ALA A 184 -14.93 -22.62 5.50
CA ALA A 184 -14.38 -23.26 6.67
C ALA A 184 -12.84 -23.14 6.76
N ALA A 185 -12.15 -23.15 5.60
CA ALA A 185 -10.71 -22.97 5.54
C ALA A 185 -10.28 -21.56 5.96
N ASN A 186 -11.16 -20.56 5.83
CA ASN A 186 -10.92 -19.17 6.21
C ASN A 186 -9.60 -18.63 5.63
N SER A 187 -9.28 -19.02 4.39
CA SER A 187 -8.00 -18.73 3.71
C SER A 187 -7.66 -17.24 3.79
N SER A 188 -6.38 -16.88 3.87
CA SER A 188 -5.92 -15.48 3.97
C SER A 188 -6.38 -14.59 2.80
N LEU A 189 -6.70 -15.19 1.65
CA LEU A 189 -7.21 -14.51 0.46
C LEU A 189 -8.74 -14.48 0.35
N MET A 190 -9.46 -15.15 1.25
CA MET A 190 -10.93 -15.18 1.25
C MET A 190 -11.54 -13.77 1.39
N MET A 191 -10.99 -12.97 2.31
CA MET A 191 -11.29 -11.55 2.44
C MET A 191 -10.02 -10.74 2.24
N TRP A 192 -10.11 -9.66 1.47
CA TRP A 192 -8.96 -8.85 1.11
C TRP A 192 -9.36 -7.39 0.88
N THR A 193 -8.39 -6.51 1.09
CA THR A 193 -8.52 -5.07 0.87
C THR A 193 -7.31 -4.62 0.05
N ARG A 194 -7.54 -3.79 -0.96
CA ARG A 194 -6.48 -3.18 -1.78
C ARG A 194 -6.74 -1.69 -1.91
N ASN A 195 -5.68 -0.93 -1.81
CA ASN A 195 -5.71 0.50 -2.06
C ASN A 195 -5.36 0.77 -3.53
N VAL A 196 -6.19 1.57 -4.20
CA VAL A 196 -5.98 2.02 -5.58
C VAL A 196 -6.15 3.53 -5.58
N THR A 197 -5.11 4.27 -5.94
CA THR A 197 -5.14 5.74 -5.91
C THR A 197 -5.88 6.30 -7.11
N ALA A 198 -6.47 7.50 -6.96
CA ALA A 198 -7.09 8.20 -8.08
C ALA A 198 -6.10 8.44 -9.23
N ALA A 199 -4.82 8.67 -8.92
CA ALA A 199 -3.77 8.83 -9.93
C ALA A 199 -3.57 7.55 -10.76
N GLN A 200 -3.55 6.36 -10.13
CA GLN A 200 -3.47 5.08 -10.82
C GLN A 200 -4.67 4.85 -11.73
N VAL A 201 -5.88 5.18 -11.27
CA VAL A 201 -7.10 5.05 -12.08
C VAL A 201 -7.07 5.99 -13.28
N GLN A 202 -6.75 7.27 -13.08
CA GLN A 202 -6.69 8.27 -14.16
C GLN A 202 -5.58 7.97 -15.16
N GLN A 203 -4.47 7.38 -14.74
CA GLN A 203 -3.40 6.94 -15.65
C GLN A 203 -3.90 5.83 -16.60
N ARG A 204 -4.76 4.93 -16.09
CA ARG A 204 -5.25 3.78 -16.85
C ARG A 204 -6.49 4.10 -17.68
N PHE A 205 -7.27 5.09 -17.24
CA PHE A 205 -8.47 5.58 -17.91
C PHE A 205 -8.39 7.09 -18.17
N PRO A 206 -7.41 7.58 -18.95
CA PRO A 206 -7.19 9.02 -19.13
C PRO A 206 -8.38 9.76 -19.75
N GLN A 207 -9.25 9.04 -20.47
CA GLN A 207 -10.45 9.59 -21.09
C GLN A 207 -11.50 10.13 -20.10
N ILE A 208 -11.45 9.73 -18.83
CA ILE A 208 -12.45 10.20 -17.83
C ILE A 208 -12.13 11.60 -17.29
N GLY A 209 -10.91 12.11 -17.50
CA GLY A 209 -10.44 13.32 -16.83
C GLY A 209 -10.15 13.08 -15.35
N THR A 210 -10.64 13.94 -14.47
CA THR A 210 -10.47 13.80 -13.02
C THR A 210 -11.48 12.81 -12.46
N LEU A 211 -11.03 11.79 -11.73
CA LEU A 211 -11.89 10.77 -11.14
C LEU A 211 -12.91 11.40 -10.17
N THR A 212 -14.19 11.06 -10.32
CA THR A 212 -15.27 11.52 -9.43
C THR A 212 -15.95 10.38 -8.69
N SER A 213 -16.11 9.21 -9.33
CA SER A 213 -16.74 8.04 -8.68
C SER A 213 -16.37 6.74 -9.37
N ILE A 214 -16.45 5.65 -8.62
CA ILE A 214 -16.43 4.28 -9.12
C ILE A 214 -17.61 3.54 -8.51
N THR A 215 -18.39 2.85 -9.33
CA THR A 215 -19.50 1.99 -8.88
C THR A 215 -19.36 0.59 -9.47
N THR A 216 -19.89 -0.39 -8.75
CA THR A 216 -19.85 -1.81 -9.13
C THR A 216 -21.25 -2.37 -9.30
N ALA A 217 -21.43 -3.22 -10.30
CA ALA A 217 -22.61 -4.06 -10.47
C ALA A 217 -22.24 -5.52 -10.19
N HIS A 218 -23.20 -6.32 -9.69
CA HIS A 218 -22.95 -7.65 -9.15
C HIS A 218 -23.92 -8.69 -9.74
N ASP A 219 -23.55 -9.97 -9.67
CA ASP A 219 -24.31 -11.07 -10.27
C ASP A 219 -25.60 -11.47 -9.51
N GLY A 220 -25.78 -10.97 -8.29
CA GLY A 220 -27.00 -11.19 -7.50
C GLY A 220 -27.09 -12.57 -6.84
N LEU A 221 -25.99 -13.32 -6.79
CA LEU A 221 -25.97 -14.70 -6.31
C LEU A 221 -25.56 -14.83 -4.82
N GLY A 222 -25.66 -13.74 -4.04
CA GLY A 222 -25.45 -13.71 -2.60
C GLY A 222 -24.01 -13.43 -2.14
N GLY A 223 -23.84 -13.33 -0.81
CA GLY A 223 -22.59 -12.90 -0.15
C GLY A 223 -22.39 -11.38 -0.15
N ASP A 224 -21.17 -10.93 0.14
CA ASP A 224 -20.86 -9.50 0.21
C ASP A 224 -21.11 -8.80 -1.13
N TRP A 225 -21.67 -7.59 -1.05
CA TRP A 225 -22.12 -6.78 -2.19
C TRP A 225 -23.10 -7.48 -3.15
N ASN A 226 -23.72 -8.58 -2.69
CA ASN A 226 -24.60 -9.44 -3.48
C ASN A 226 -23.90 -10.15 -4.65
N GLY A 227 -22.61 -10.50 -4.50
CA GLY A 227 -21.91 -11.46 -5.35
C GLY A 227 -20.76 -10.89 -6.18
N TYR A 228 -20.32 -11.64 -7.20
CA TYR A 228 -19.15 -11.27 -8.02
C TYR A 228 -19.43 -9.98 -8.80
N THR A 229 -18.42 -9.12 -8.89
CA THR A 229 -18.45 -7.88 -9.66
C THR A 229 -18.50 -8.21 -11.16
N THR A 230 -19.59 -7.84 -11.82
CA THR A 230 -19.81 -8.07 -13.26
C THR A 230 -19.36 -6.88 -14.09
N GLU A 231 -19.65 -5.66 -13.64
CA GLU A 231 -19.27 -4.40 -14.28
C GLU A 231 -18.74 -3.39 -13.26
N VAL A 232 -17.76 -2.60 -13.68
CA VAL A 232 -17.26 -1.42 -12.97
C VAL A 232 -17.48 -0.20 -13.84
N THR A 233 -18.22 0.78 -13.33
CA THR A 233 -18.39 2.10 -13.97
C THR A 233 -17.47 3.10 -13.29
N ILE A 234 -16.55 3.68 -14.06
CA ILE A 234 -15.55 4.65 -13.62
C ILE A 234 -15.93 6.00 -14.21
N SER A 235 -16.32 6.97 -13.39
CA SER A 235 -16.77 8.29 -13.85
C SER A 235 -15.77 9.37 -13.46
N GLY A 236 -15.60 10.35 -14.35
CA GLY A 236 -14.80 11.53 -14.11
C GLY A 236 -15.36 12.77 -14.77
N THR A 237 -14.66 13.89 -14.64
CA THR A 237 -15.09 15.21 -15.11
C THR A 237 -15.25 15.33 -16.62
N SER A 238 -14.62 14.45 -17.41
CA SER A 238 -14.64 14.49 -18.88
C SER A 238 -15.44 13.35 -19.51
N GLY A 239 -15.92 12.40 -18.71
CA GLY A 239 -16.68 11.24 -19.21
C GLY A 239 -16.62 10.05 -18.26
N SER A 240 -17.02 8.88 -18.76
CA SER A 240 -16.98 7.62 -18.01
C SER A 240 -16.43 6.47 -18.84
N ALA A 241 -15.96 5.44 -18.15
CA ALA A 241 -15.52 4.18 -18.72
C ALA A 241 -16.25 3.03 -18.02
N LYS A 242 -16.65 2.02 -18.79
CA LYS A 242 -17.22 0.76 -18.28
C LYS A 242 -16.28 -0.38 -18.61
N VAL A 243 -15.95 -1.20 -17.62
CA VAL A 243 -15.12 -2.39 -17.78
C VAL A 243 -15.74 -3.55 -17.01
N SER A 244 -15.44 -4.80 -17.38
CA SER A 244 -15.87 -5.94 -16.58
C SER A 244 -15.13 -5.99 -15.24
N GLY A 245 -15.73 -6.61 -14.22
CA GLY A 245 -15.07 -6.81 -12.93
C GLY A 245 -13.75 -7.60 -13.05
N TRP A 246 -13.69 -8.55 -13.99
CA TRP A 246 -12.46 -9.28 -14.35
C TRP A 246 -11.40 -8.37 -14.97
N SER A 247 -11.76 -7.49 -15.90
CA SER A 247 -10.82 -6.56 -16.53
C SER A 247 -10.26 -5.58 -15.50
N PHE A 248 -11.10 -5.05 -14.61
CA PHE A 248 -10.67 -4.17 -13.53
C PHE A 248 -9.76 -4.90 -12.53
N ARG A 249 -10.11 -6.13 -12.15
CA ARG A 249 -9.25 -7.01 -11.33
C ARG A 249 -7.86 -7.15 -11.94
N THR A 250 -7.77 -7.55 -13.20
CA THR A 250 -6.48 -7.72 -13.90
C THR A 250 -5.72 -6.40 -14.01
N THR A 251 -6.44 -5.30 -14.26
CA THR A 251 -5.85 -3.96 -14.43
C THR A 251 -5.12 -3.47 -13.17
N PHE A 252 -5.68 -3.75 -11.98
CA PHE A 252 -5.15 -3.29 -10.69
C PHE A 252 -4.58 -4.41 -9.82
N GLY A 253 -4.38 -5.62 -10.37
CA GLY A 253 -3.80 -6.75 -9.65
C GLY A 253 -4.61 -7.19 -8.42
N LEU A 254 -5.95 -7.13 -8.51
CA LEU A 254 -6.83 -7.52 -7.41
C LEU A 254 -6.88 -9.06 -7.28
N PRO A 255 -7.03 -9.63 -6.07
CA PRO A 255 -7.09 -11.08 -5.88
C PRO A 255 -8.22 -11.76 -6.68
N ALA A 256 -9.44 -11.21 -6.63
CA ALA A 256 -10.63 -11.77 -7.27
C ALA A 256 -11.55 -10.66 -7.82
N PRO A 257 -12.50 -10.97 -8.73
CA PRO A 257 -13.58 -10.08 -9.13
C PRO A 257 -14.78 -10.18 -8.17
N TRP A 258 -14.51 -10.16 -6.87
CA TRP A 258 -15.51 -10.10 -5.81
C TRP A 258 -15.12 -8.97 -4.86
N TYR A 259 -15.58 -7.77 -5.16
CA TYR A 259 -15.27 -6.58 -4.38
C TYR A 259 -16.30 -5.48 -4.58
N GLY A 260 -16.50 -4.68 -3.52
CA GLY A 260 -17.04 -3.33 -3.62
C GLY A 260 -15.93 -2.29 -3.72
N VAL A 261 -16.32 -1.02 -3.82
CA VAL A 261 -15.39 0.12 -3.79
C VAL A 261 -15.85 1.12 -2.74
N THR A 262 -14.94 1.47 -1.83
CA THR A 262 -15.16 2.52 -0.82
C THR A 262 -14.23 3.68 -1.11
N PRO A 263 -14.74 4.89 -1.37
CA PRO A 263 -13.90 6.05 -1.59
C PRO A 263 -13.26 6.51 -0.27
N VAL A 264 -11.97 6.82 -0.32
CA VAL A 264 -11.25 7.49 0.77
C VAL A 264 -10.97 8.91 0.34
N PHE A 265 -11.55 9.88 1.04
CA PHE A 265 -11.39 11.29 0.73
C PHE A 265 -10.27 11.93 1.58
N PRO A 266 -9.65 13.02 1.09
CA PRO A 266 -8.87 13.94 1.91
C PRO A 266 -9.68 14.47 3.12
N ALA A 267 -9.04 15.26 3.97
CA ALA A 267 -9.77 15.94 5.04
C ALA A 267 -10.90 16.78 4.43
N GLU A 268 -12.07 16.75 5.08
CA GLU A 268 -13.18 17.61 4.68
C GLU A 268 -12.72 19.06 4.68
N PHE A 269 -13.28 19.86 3.78
CA PHE A 269 -12.98 21.28 3.69
C PHE A 269 -13.19 21.99 5.05
N GLU A 270 -14.19 21.58 5.82
CA GLU A 270 -14.50 22.13 7.15
C GLU A 270 -13.65 21.56 8.29
N ALA A 271 -12.82 20.54 8.04
CA ALA A 271 -12.01 19.89 9.06
C ALA A 271 -11.12 20.90 9.82
N ALA A 272 -11.03 20.70 11.14
CA ALA A 272 -10.21 21.54 11.99
C ALA A 272 -8.72 21.34 11.66
N PRO A 273 -7.92 22.41 11.61
CA PRO A 273 -6.51 22.31 11.27
C PRO A 273 -5.75 21.51 12.33
N VAL A 274 -4.90 20.62 11.85
CA VAL A 274 -3.99 19.82 12.67
C VAL A 274 -2.58 20.29 12.36
N GLY A 275 -1.77 20.47 13.40
CA GLY A 275 -0.38 20.90 13.24
C GLY A 275 0.49 19.76 12.72
N ARG A 276 1.81 19.96 12.76
CA ARG A 276 2.76 18.96 12.30
C ARG A 276 2.64 17.68 13.14
N ILE A 277 2.55 16.54 12.47
CA ILE A 277 2.58 15.19 13.07
C ILE A 277 3.96 14.61 12.81
N LEU A 278 4.60 14.05 13.85
CA LEU A 278 5.76 13.18 13.70
C LEU A 278 5.30 11.75 13.93
N LEU A 279 5.43 10.88 12.93
CA LEU A 279 5.24 9.45 13.10
C LEU A 279 6.60 8.79 13.30
N ILE A 280 6.77 8.02 14.39
CA ILE A 280 7.95 7.17 14.60
C ILE A 280 7.50 5.72 14.60
N GLY A 281 8.05 4.92 13.67
CA GLY A 281 7.58 3.56 13.39
C GLY A 281 8.68 2.49 13.36
N ASP A 282 8.30 1.23 13.60
CA ASP A 282 9.15 0.06 13.43
C ASP A 282 8.90 -0.67 12.09
N SER A 283 9.21 -1.96 12.00
CA SER A 283 8.95 -2.80 10.81
C SER A 283 7.49 -2.79 10.35
N VAL A 284 6.53 -2.71 11.27
CA VAL A 284 5.10 -2.67 10.93
C VAL A 284 4.75 -1.32 10.30
N GLY A 285 5.22 -0.22 10.89
CA GLY A 285 5.02 1.13 10.37
C GLY A 285 5.72 1.34 9.03
N ALA A 286 6.98 0.88 8.92
CA ALA A 286 7.74 0.95 7.67
C ALA A 286 7.02 0.19 6.54
N SER A 287 6.33 -0.92 6.87
CA SER A 287 5.61 -1.71 5.88
C SER A 287 4.40 -1.00 5.25
N ILE A 288 3.87 0.05 5.90
CA ILE A 288 2.68 0.79 5.42
C ILE A 288 3.01 2.13 4.77
N ALA A 289 4.27 2.44 4.45
CA ALA A 289 4.65 3.77 3.95
C ALA A 289 3.81 4.22 2.73
N ALA A 290 3.56 3.31 1.77
CA ALA A 290 2.78 3.60 0.57
C ALA A 290 1.28 3.80 0.89
N GLU A 291 0.72 2.95 1.76
CA GLU A 291 -0.67 3.05 2.22
C GLU A 291 -0.88 4.32 3.07
N PHE A 292 0.07 4.66 3.94
CA PHE A 292 0.03 5.87 4.77
C PHE A 292 0.03 7.13 3.89
N ALA A 293 0.92 7.20 2.91
CA ALA A 293 1.02 8.33 1.98
C ALA A 293 -0.27 8.56 1.16
N SER A 294 -1.04 7.51 0.91
CA SER A 294 -2.24 7.57 0.08
C SER A 294 -3.56 7.61 0.86
N ILE A 295 -3.58 7.17 2.12
CA ILE A 295 -4.79 7.11 2.96
C ILE A 295 -4.76 8.16 4.07
N VAL A 296 -3.61 8.36 4.72
CA VAL A 296 -3.46 9.23 5.89
C VAL A 296 -2.99 10.63 5.46
N SER A 297 -1.85 10.73 4.78
CA SER A 297 -1.23 12.02 4.41
C SER A 297 -2.15 12.99 3.67
N PRO A 298 -3.07 12.57 2.77
CA PRO A 298 -3.98 13.51 2.09
C PRO A 298 -4.92 14.27 3.03
N ALA A 299 -5.17 13.76 4.25
CA ALA A 299 -5.89 14.50 5.28
C ALA A 299 -5.01 15.16 6.32
N TYR A 300 -3.73 14.82 6.36
CA TYR A 300 -2.76 15.29 7.33
C TYR A 300 -1.49 15.68 6.60
N ALA A 301 -1.53 16.82 5.91
CA ALA A 301 -0.51 17.20 4.94
C ALA A 301 0.88 17.50 5.55
N ASN A 302 0.96 17.71 6.87
CA ASN A 302 2.21 18.01 7.59
C ASN A 302 2.66 16.82 8.44
N VAL A 303 2.93 15.67 7.82
CA VAL A 303 3.44 14.48 8.52
C VAL A 303 4.92 14.25 8.21
N ASP A 304 5.74 14.20 9.25
CA ASP A 304 7.12 13.72 9.22
C ASP A 304 7.10 12.21 9.50
N PHE A 305 7.24 11.39 8.46
CA PHE A 305 7.10 9.94 8.55
C PHE A 305 8.48 9.27 8.76
N GLN A 306 8.76 8.90 10.01
CA GLN A 306 10.01 8.28 10.44
C GLN A 306 9.77 6.82 10.84
N ALA A 307 9.49 5.93 9.89
CA ALA A 307 9.36 4.50 10.18
C ALA A 307 10.44 3.67 9.47
N VAL A 308 11.15 2.83 10.22
CA VAL A 308 12.21 1.97 9.68
C VAL A 308 12.18 0.57 10.33
N PRO A 309 12.60 -0.48 9.62
CA PRO A 309 12.64 -1.83 10.17
C PRO A 309 13.51 -1.94 11.43
N ASN A 310 13.12 -2.85 12.32
CA ASN A 310 13.82 -3.21 13.57
C ASN A 310 13.96 -2.10 14.63
N ARG A 311 13.38 -0.91 14.42
CA ARG A 311 13.41 0.15 15.42
C ARG A 311 12.66 -0.26 16.69
N CYS A 312 13.21 0.11 17.84
CA CYS A 312 12.56 0.01 19.16
C CYS A 312 12.40 1.42 19.75
N LEU A 313 11.83 1.56 20.95
CA LEU A 313 11.76 2.84 21.65
C LEU A 313 13.15 3.37 22.00
N VAL A 314 13.97 2.62 22.76
CA VAL A 314 15.26 3.10 23.30
C VAL A 314 16.35 2.02 23.21
N GLY A 315 17.54 2.39 22.72
CA GLY A 315 18.76 1.61 22.96
C GLY A 315 19.54 1.17 21.73
N SER A 316 20.83 0.87 21.94
CA SER A 316 21.80 0.54 20.88
C SER A 316 21.63 -0.83 20.25
N THR A 317 20.87 -1.74 20.89
CA THR A 317 20.50 -3.06 20.34
C THR A 317 19.39 -2.97 19.30
N CYS A 318 18.71 -1.83 19.22
CA CYS A 318 17.56 -1.56 18.34
C CYS A 318 17.93 -1.01 16.98
N VAL A 319 19.23 -0.97 16.73
CA VAL A 319 19.85 -0.60 15.49
C VAL A 319 20.93 -1.65 15.32
N ALA A 320 21.04 -2.29 14.15
CA ALA A 320 22.36 -2.78 13.80
C ALA A 320 23.24 -1.52 13.76
N PRO A 321 24.24 -1.33 14.64
CA PRO A 321 25.03 -0.10 14.62
C PRO A 321 25.75 0.10 13.27
N ALA A 322 25.90 -1.00 12.51
CA ALA A 322 26.37 -1.04 11.13
C ALA A 322 25.41 -0.44 10.07
N ALA A 323 24.14 -0.16 10.41
CA ALA A 323 23.13 0.38 9.50
C ALA A 323 22.74 1.85 9.76
N GLY A 324 23.20 2.46 10.86
CA GLY A 324 23.10 3.92 11.09
C GLY A 324 21.70 4.50 11.33
N LEU A 325 20.72 3.73 11.78
CA LEU A 325 19.33 4.20 11.97
C LEU A 325 19.06 4.68 13.42
N PRO A 326 18.47 5.87 13.66
CA PRO A 326 18.24 6.37 15.02
C PRO A 326 17.09 5.66 15.75
N ASP A 327 17.18 5.54 17.08
CA ASP A 327 16.05 5.18 17.97
C ASP A 327 15.10 6.37 18.19
N ALA A 328 14.02 6.19 18.95
CA ALA A 328 13.04 7.28 19.11
C ALA A 328 13.64 8.53 19.80
N PRO A 329 14.38 8.44 20.92
CA PRO A 329 15.07 9.60 21.50
C PRO A 329 16.03 10.28 20.53
N ALA A 330 16.80 9.55 19.74
CA ALA A 330 17.71 10.15 18.76
C ALA A 330 16.95 10.93 17.68
N VAL A 331 15.83 10.41 17.17
CA VAL A 331 14.94 11.14 16.25
C VAL A 331 14.41 12.42 16.91
N ILE A 332 13.93 12.32 18.15
CA ILE A 332 13.36 13.47 18.89
C ILE A 332 14.43 14.53 19.19
N ASN A 333 15.65 14.10 19.50
CA ASN A 333 16.76 14.99 19.80
C ASN A 333 17.29 15.72 18.56
N ALA A 334 17.13 15.14 17.37
CA ALA A 334 17.46 15.77 16.10
C ALA A 334 16.44 16.84 15.66
N LEU A 335 15.29 16.97 16.33
CA LEU A 335 14.29 17.98 15.99
C LEU A 335 14.84 19.40 16.23
N THR A 336 14.46 20.31 15.34
CA THR A 336 14.72 21.76 15.41
C THR A 336 13.46 22.49 15.85
N ALA A 337 13.52 23.80 16.07
CA ALA A 337 12.32 24.57 16.41
C ALA A 337 11.28 24.53 15.27
N GLU A 338 11.77 24.55 14.04
CA GLU A 338 10.99 24.48 12.80
C GLU A 338 10.40 23.09 12.62
N THR A 339 11.19 22.05 12.91
CA THR A 339 10.76 20.65 12.83
C THR A 339 10.21 20.11 14.16
N THR A 340 9.69 20.93 15.07
CA THR A 340 9.04 20.38 16.27
C THR A 340 7.57 20.08 15.98
N PRO A 341 7.10 18.83 16.20
CA PRO A 341 5.71 18.47 15.92
C PRO A 341 4.75 18.94 17.02
N THR A 342 3.49 19.18 16.65
CA THR A 342 2.41 19.34 17.64
C THR A 342 1.89 17.99 18.14
N VAL A 343 1.99 16.95 17.32
CA VAL A 343 1.50 15.60 17.61
C VAL A 343 2.60 14.60 17.31
N ALA A 344 2.90 13.70 18.23
CA ALA A 344 3.76 12.55 17.97
C ALA A 344 2.91 11.27 17.94
N LEU A 345 3.02 10.47 16.88
CA LEU A 345 2.38 9.17 16.73
C LEU A 345 3.46 8.07 16.74
N LEU A 346 3.44 7.23 17.76
CA LEU A 346 4.46 6.23 18.05
C LEU A 346 3.87 4.85 17.75
N GLN A 347 4.32 4.24 16.66
CA GLN A 347 4.10 2.84 16.35
C GLN A 347 5.40 2.08 16.63
N LEU A 348 5.65 1.78 17.90
CA LEU A 348 6.88 1.12 18.35
C LEU A 348 6.52 0.13 19.46
N GLY A 349 7.32 -0.92 19.61
CA GLY A 349 7.16 -1.89 20.68
C GLY A 349 7.31 -3.35 20.28
N TYR A 350 7.25 -3.67 18.98
CA TYR A 350 7.39 -5.06 18.55
C TYR A 350 8.82 -5.59 18.70
N ASN A 351 9.82 -4.70 18.72
CA ASN A 351 11.24 -5.02 18.86
C ASN A 351 11.78 -4.78 20.27
N ASP A 352 10.92 -4.38 21.20
CA ASP A 352 11.28 -3.99 22.56
C ASP A 352 11.11 -5.17 23.54
N ASN A 353 11.88 -5.17 24.62
CA ASN A 353 11.71 -6.14 25.70
C ASN A 353 10.54 -5.70 26.61
N PRO A 354 9.46 -6.49 26.74
CA PRO A 354 8.32 -6.12 27.58
C PRO A 354 8.68 -5.77 29.04
N ALA A 355 9.76 -6.33 29.58
CA ALA A 355 10.22 -6.05 30.94
C ALA A 355 10.74 -4.62 31.12
N ASN A 356 11.31 -4.00 30.07
CA ASN A 356 11.90 -2.67 30.11
C ASN A 356 10.95 -1.59 29.56
N PHE A 357 9.91 -2.01 28.84
CA PHE A 357 9.07 -1.14 28.03
C PHE A 357 8.47 0.04 28.77
N ALA A 358 8.05 -0.15 30.03
CA ALA A 358 7.49 0.93 30.85
C ALA A 358 8.48 2.09 31.06
N GLN A 359 9.75 1.78 31.31
CA GLN A 359 10.80 2.78 31.51
C GLN A 359 11.17 3.47 30.18
N GLU A 360 11.14 2.74 29.07
CA GLU A 360 11.43 3.25 27.73
C GLU A 360 10.34 4.22 27.26
N ILE A 361 9.07 3.92 27.54
CA ILE A 361 7.93 4.84 27.32
C ILE A 361 8.19 6.16 28.05
N ASP A 362 8.57 6.11 29.33
CA ASP A 362 8.79 7.32 30.14
C ASP A 362 9.91 8.19 29.58
N GLN A 363 10.99 7.58 29.06
CA GLN A 363 12.08 8.29 28.40
C GLN A 363 11.62 9.01 27.13
N VAL A 364 10.88 8.32 26.26
CA VAL A 364 10.36 8.90 25.01
C VAL A 364 9.36 10.02 25.29
N VAL A 365 8.42 9.80 26.23
CA VAL A 365 7.44 10.82 26.62
C VAL A 365 8.13 12.04 27.22
N THR A 366 9.14 11.85 28.06
CA THR A 366 9.93 12.95 28.63
C THR A 366 10.64 13.75 27.54
N ALA A 367 11.26 13.09 26.58
CA ALA A 367 11.94 13.75 25.46
C ALA A 367 10.97 14.57 24.59
N LEU A 368 9.78 14.04 24.30
CA LEU A 368 8.73 14.75 23.54
C LEU A 368 8.16 15.94 24.33
N ASN A 369 7.93 15.78 25.64
CA ASN A 369 7.45 16.86 26.50
C ASN A 369 8.48 17.99 26.63
N ALA A 370 9.77 17.67 26.64
CA ALA A 370 10.85 18.68 26.62
C ALA A 370 10.86 19.50 25.32
N ARG A 371 10.27 18.98 24.24
CA ARG A 371 10.03 19.69 22.98
C ARG A 371 8.64 20.35 22.90
N ALA A 372 7.89 20.37 24.00
CA ALA A 372 6.53 20.92 24.08
C ALA A 372 5.54 20.30 23.07
N VAL A 373 5.70 19.00 22.76
CA VAL A 373 4.74 18.27 21.93
C VAL A 373 3.39 18.20 22.65
N GLN A 374 2.35 18.73 22.00
CA GLN A 374 1.02 18.91 22.61
C GLN A 374 0.30 17.57 22.85
N ARG A 375 0.44 16.62 21.92
CA ARG A 375 -0.24 15.31 22.00
C ARG A 375 0.72 14.19 21.62
N ILE A 376 0.80 13.18 22.47
CA ILE A 376 1.60 11.98 22.25
C ILE A 376 0.62 10.81 22.12
N VAL A 377 0.71 10.07 21.03
CA VAL A 377 -0.21 8.99 20.70
C VAL A 377 0.60 7.73 20.48
N PHE A 378 0.38 6.71 21.29
CA PHE A 378 0.95 5.38 21.05
C PHE A 378 -0.06 4.50 20.32
N VAL A 379 0.42 3.58 19.50
CA VAL A 379 -0.37 2.46 18.97
C VAL A 379 0.01 1.23 19.77
N ASN A 380 -0.96 0.58 20.40
CA ASN A 380 -0.67 -0.64 21.16
C ASN A 380 -0.43 -1.85 20.22
N LEU A 381 0.08 -2.94 20.79
CA LEU A 381 0.64 -4.06 20.04
C LEU A 381 -0.37 -5.22 19.97
N SER A 382 -0.58 -5.77 18.77
CA SER A 382 -1.33 -7.03 18.62
C SER A 382 -0.66 -8.16 19.39
N THR A 383 -1.40 -8.85 20.26
CA THR A 383 -0.88 -9.96 21.09
C THR A 383 -0.96 -11.33 20.40
N ARG A 384 -1.19 -11.37 19.08
CA ARG A 384 -1.32 -12.61 18.31
C ARG A 384 -0.09 -13.51 18.38
N ARG A 385 1.10 -12.91 18.44
CA ARG A 385 2.34 -13.66 18.60
C ARG A 385 2.50 -14.09 20.06
N ALA A 386 2.20 -15.34 20.35
CA ALA A 386 2.30 -15.89 21.72
C ALA A 386 3.74 -16.04 22.24
N SER A 387 4.76 -15.96 21.38
CA SER A 387 6.15 -16.15 21.79
C SER A 387 6.77 -14.92 22.49
N VAL A 388 6.08 -13.78 22.54
CA VAL A 388 6.53 -12.54 23.19
C VAL A 388 5.34 -11.97 23.96
N ASP A 389 5.57 -11.55 25.21
CA ASP A 389 4.52 -11.02 26.08
C ASP A 389 4.20 -9.54 25.78
N TYR A 390 3.56 -9.29 24.64
CA TYR A 390 3.10 -7.95 24.29
C TYR A 390 1.94 -7.46 25.17
N ALA A 391 1.29 -8.33 25.95
CA ALA A 391 0.26 -7.91 26.89
C ALA A 391 0.85 -7.05 28.01
N THR A 392 2.04 -7.42 28.52
CA THR A 392 2.80 -6.59 29.46
C THR A 392 3.16 -5.22 28.86
N SER A 393 3.63 -5.19 27.61
CA SER A 393 3.91 -3.92 26.90
C SER A 393 2.65 -3.04 26.77
N ASN A 394 1.50 -3.64 26.42
CA ASN A 394 0.22 -2.93 26.32
C ASN A 394 -0.28 -2.41 27.67
N ALA A 395 -0.08 -3.15 28.75
CA ALA A 395 -0.40 -2.70 30.11
C ALA A 395 0.46 -1.48 30.50
N ALA A 396 1.74 -1.46 30.12
CA ALA A 396 2.61 -0.32 30.33
C ALA A 396 2.16 0.94 29.55
N LEU A 397 1.70 0.78 28.30
CA LEU A 397 1.10 1.87 27.53
C LEU A 397 -0.17 2.41 28.19
N ALA A 398 -1.05 1.54 28.66
CA ALA A 398 -2.26 1.93 29.39
C ALA A 398 -1.93 2.66 30.71
N ALA A 399 -0.89 2.23 31.43
CA ALA A 399 -0.42 2.92 32.62
C ALA A 399 0.17 4.31 32.29
N ALA A 400 0.79 4.47 31.11
CA ALA A 400 1.31 5.77 30.67
C ALA A 400 0.21 6.81 30.45
N THR A 401 -0.97 6.43 29.95
CA THR A 401 -2.10 7.38 29.79
C THR A 401 -2.64 7.90 31.12
N GLN A 402 -2.44 7.16 32.21
CA GLN A 402 -2.81 7.61 33.56
C GLN A 402 -1.76 8.55 34.16
N ARG A 403 -0.49 8.38 33.79
CA ARG A 403 0.65 9.17 34.28
C ARG A 403 0.81 10.49 33.53
N TYR A 404 0.50 10.51 32.23
CA TYR A 404 0.72 11.66 31.35
C TYR A 404 -0.59 12.10 30.67
N PRO A 405 -1.13 13.29 31.01
CA PRO A 405 -2.45 13.74 30.51
C PRO A 405 -2.47 14.05 29.00
N ASN A 406 -1.30 14.29 28.40
CA ASN A 406 -1.16 14.48 26.96
C ASN A 406 -0.85 13.18 26.19
N VAL A 407 -0.86 12.02 26.85
CA VAL A 407 -0.65 10.71 26.22
C VAL A 407 -1.99 10.01 25.98
N SER A 408 -2.14 9.40 24.80
CA SER A 408 -3.28 8.55 24.44
C SER A 408 -2.80 7.29 23.72
N VAL A 409 -3.63 6.24 23.72
CA VAL A 409 -3.33 4.96 23.08
C VAL A 409 -4.42 4.63 22.05
N LEU A 410 -4.02 4.32 20.82
CA LEU A 410 -4.88 3.74 19.79
C LEU A 410 -4.88 2.21 19.95
N ASP A 411 -6.06 1.61 20.06
CA ASP A 411 -6.22 0.19 20.38
C ASP A 411 -6.21 -0.72 19.13
N TRP A 412 -5.03 -0.85 18.53
CA TRP A 412 -4.78 -1.78 17.45
C TRP A 412 -4.89 -3.24 17.89
N ASN A 413 -4.57 -3.57 19.15
CA ASN A 413 -4.67 -4.92 19.67
C ASN A 413 -6.11 -5.44 19.58
N THR A 414 -7.07 -4.73 20.17
CA THR A 414 -8.48 -5.12 20.12
C THR A 414 -9.00 -5.06 18.68
N TYR A 415 -8.68 -4.00 17.94
CA TYR A 415 -9.09 -3.87 16.54
C TYR A 415 -8.59 -5.04 15.70
N SER A 416 -7.36 -5.50 15.89
CA SER A 416 -6.79 -6.58 15.09
C SER A 416 -7.05 -7.99 15.65
N SER A 417 -7.78 -8.16 16.75
CA SER A 417 -7.85 -9.42 17.52
C SER A 417 -8.75 -10.51 16.95
N SER A 418 -9.84 -10.15 16.25
CA SER A 418 -10.83 -11.14 15.76
C SER A 418 -10.18 -12.26 14.94
N PRO A 419 -10.54 -13.55 15.11
CA PRO A 419 -9.92 -14.66 14.39
C PRO A 419 -9.81 -14.45 12.87
N ASP A 420 -10.83 -13.87 12.26
CA ASP A 420 -10.86 -13.59 10.81
C ASP A 420 -9.85 -12.54 10.37
N ARG A 421 -9.38 -11.67 11.28
CA ARG A 421 -8.34 -10.67 11.02
C ARG A 421 -6.93 -11.23 11.11
N SER A 422 -6.76 -12.54 11.41
CA SER A 422 -5.46 -13.21 11.34
C SER A 422 -4.81 -13.08 9.97
N ARG A 423 -5.62 -13.05 8.90
CA ARG A 423 -5.21 -12.78 7.50
C ARG A 423 -4.47 -11.46 7.27
N TRP A 424 -4.60 -10.51 8.18
CA TRP A 424 -3.86 -9.24 8.11
C TRP A 424 -2.38 -9.42 8.42
N PHE A 425 -1.99 -10.56 9.01
CA PHE A 425 -0.64 -10.83 9.46
C PHE A 425 -0.04 -12.02 8.69
N SER A 426 1.22 -11.93 8.26
CA SER A 426 1.94 -13.05 7.64
C SER A 426 2.57 -13.98 8.67
N ASP A 427 2.98 -13.45 9.83
CA ASP A 427 3.67 -14.18 10.90
C ASP A 427 3.22 -13.74 12.31
N SER A 428 1.96 -13.30 12.42
CA SER A 428 1.35 -12.73 13.63
C SER A 428 1.88 -11.36 14.07
N VAL A 429 2.84 -10.76 13.34
CA VAL A 429 3.33 -9.39 13.57
C VAL A 429 3.36 -8.58 12.28
N HIS A 430 4.05 -9.08 11.26
CA HIS A 430 4.20 -8.39 9.98
C HIS A 430 2.91 -8.43 9.17
N LEU A 431 2.61 -7.31 8.52
CA LEU A 431 1.35 -7.12 7.81
C LEU A 431 1.40 -7.65 6.36
N THR A 432 0.35 -8.37 5.97
CA THR A 432 0.05 -8.69 4.57
C THR A 432 -0.39 -7.44 3.81
N ASN A 433 -0.52 -7.50 2.48
CA ASN A 433 -1.05 -6.37 1.69
C ASN A 433 -2.43 -5.90 2.19
N THR A 434 -3.29 -6.83 2.63
CA THR A 434 -4.57 -6.47 3.25
C THR A 434 -4.34 -5.79 4.60
N GLY A 435 -3.51 -6.37 5.47
CA GLY A 435 -3.23 -5.81 6.78
C GLY A 435 -2.63 -4.40 6.74
N ARG A 436 -1.79 -4.11 5.74
CA ARG A 436 -1.20 -2.77 5.56
C ARG A 436 -2.27 -1.70 5.29
N VAL A 437 -3.20 -2.00 4.39
CA VAL A 437 -4.31 -1.08 4.07
C VAL A 437 -5.23 -0.92 5.27
N GLU A 438 -5.59 -2.02 5.94
CA GLU A 438 -6.45 -1.99 7.13
C GLU A 438 -5.81 -1.24 8.31
N PHE A 439 -4.49 -1.37 8.49
CA PHE A 439 -3.77 -0.63 9.50
C PHE A 439 -3.71 0.88 9.19
N ALA A 440 -3.45 1.25 7.93
CA ALA A 440 -3.49 2.65 7.50
C ALA A 440 -4.89 3.28 7.65
N LEU A 441 -5.96 2.53 7.33
CA LEU A 441 -7.35 2.95 7.54
C LEU A 441 -7.67 3.09 9.04
N PHE A 442 -7.19 2.16 9.88
CA PHE A 442 -7.30 2.26 11.33
C PHE A 442 -6.67 3.56 11.83
N LEU A 443 -5.41 3.84 11.47
CA LEU A 443 -4.73 5.08 11.86
C LEU A 443 -5.48 6.31 11.36
N ARG A 444 -5.93 6.31 10.10
CA ARG A 444 -6.70 7.41 9.53
C ARG A 444 -7.97 7.70 10.33
N ASN A 445 -8.77 6.68 10.61
CA ASN A 445 -10.03 6.81 11.33
C ASN A 445 -9.81 7.30 12.77
N GLN A 446 -8.80 6.75 13.45
CA GLN A 446 -8.44 7.15 14.81
C GLN A 446 -7.93 8.60 14.88
N LEU A 447 -7.11 9.04 13.92
CA LEU A 447 -6.69 10.44 13.84
C LEU A 447 -7.88 11.37 13.55
N ASP A 448 -8.85 10.94 12.72
CA ASP A 448 -10.04 11.75 12.44
C ASP A 448 -10.94 11.88 13.68
N GLU A 449 -11.01 10.83 14.52
CA GLU A 449 -11.68 10.89 15.83
C GLU A 449 -10.98 11.87 16.77
N LEU A 450 -9.66 11.80 16.90
CA LEU A 450 -8.88 12.74 17.71
C LEU A 450 -9.04 14.19 17.20
N ARG A 451 -9.11 14.40 15.89
CA ARG A 451 -9.37 15.72 15.28
C ARG A 451 -10.76 16.22 15.66
N ARG A 452 -11.80 15.39 15.49
CA ARG A 452 -13.19 15.75 15.85
C ARG A 452 -13.32 16.08 17.34
N ALA A 453 -12.55 15.40 18.19
CA ALA A 453 -12.48 15.66 19.62
C ALA A 453 -11.64 16.90 20.00
N GLY A 454 -10.98 17.57 19.03
CA GLY A 454 -10.11 18.72 19.29
C GLY A 454 -8.77 18.38 19.98
N LEU A 455 -8.40 17.10 20.04
CA LEU A 455 -7.24 16.63 20.82
C LEU A 455 -5.90 16.77 20.08
N ILE A 456 -5.95 16.87 18.76
CA ILE A 456 -4.80 17.07 17.86
C ILE A 456 -4.92 18.36 17.03
N THR A 457 -5.96 19.15 17.27
CA THR A 457 -6.14 20.42 16.57
C THR A 457 -5.19 21.47 17.15
N VAL A 458 -4.74 22.38 16.29
CA VAL A 458 -3.88 23.48 16.71
C VAL A 458 -4.67 24.40 17.65
N GLY A 459 -4.27 24.47 18.92
CA GLY A 459 -4.71 25.52 19.85
C GLY A 459 -4.02 26.86 19.56
N ALA A 460 -4.40 27.93 20.26
CA ALA A 460 -3.98 29.33 20.03
C ALA A 460 -2.48 29.63 19.88
N GLY A 461 -1.59 28.67 20.13
CA GLY A 461 -0.13 28.82 20.09
C GLY A 461 0.62 27.95 19.06
N GLY A 462 -0.04 27.09 18.26
CA GLY A 462 0.70 26.30 17.26
C GLY A 462 0.93 27.07 15.96
N ILE A 463 2.17 27.05 15.47
CA ILE A 463 2.53 27.67 14.19
C ILE A 463 2.05 26.73 13.07
N ILE A 464 0.99 27.11 12.35
CA ILE A 464 0.66 26.47 11.07
C ILE A 464 1.59 27.11 10.03
N PRO A 465 2.46 26.35 9.34
CA PRO A 465 3.29 26.91 8.27
C PRO A 465 2.39 27.51 7.17
N MET A 466 2.72 28.73 6.77
CA MET A 466 1.96 29.46 5.76
C MET A 466 2.44 29.03 4.37
N ALA A 467 1.51 28.65 3.50
CA ALA A 467 1.77 28.28 2.11
C ALA A 467 2.66 27.03 1.91
N VAL A 468 2.66 26.10 2.87
CA VAL A 468 3.34 24.80 2.81
C VAL A 468 2.41 23.72 3.44
N PRO A 469 2.37 22.48 2.91
CA PRO A 469 3.02 22.04 1.68
C PRO A 469 2.30 22.59 0.44
N MET A 470 3.05 22.81 -0.64
CA MET A 470 2.47 23.21 -1.92
C MET A 470 2.20 21.99 -2.80
N VAL A 471 1.00 21.91 -3.35
CA VAL A 471 0.53 20.77 -4.17
C VAL A 471 -0.05 21.21 -5.52
N GLN A 472 -0.23 20.25 -6.43
CA GLN A 472 -0.79 20.53 -7.76
C GLN A 472 -2.18 21.17 -7.67
N GLY A 473 -2.38 22.25 -8.44
CA GLY A 473 -3.61 23.04 -8.48
C GLY A 473 -3.57 24.31 -7.63
N GLU A 474 -2.56 24.45 -6.76
CA GLU A 474 -2.32 25.66 -5.99
C GLU A 474 -1.59 26.72 -6.82
N ARG A 475 -1.73 27.99 -6.42
CA ARG A 475 -1.09 29.11 -7.11
C ARG A 475 -0.80 30.29 -6.19
N GLY A 476 0.19 31.09 -6.54
CA GLY A 476 0.58 32.30 -5.84
C GLY A 476 2.09 32.54 -5.85
N GLU A 477 2.52 33.58 -5.13
CA GLU A 477 3.94 33.90 -4.98
C GLU A 477 4.79 32.78 -4.35
N PRO A 478 4.30 32.00 -3.35
CA PRO A 478 5.05 30.84 -2.84
C PRO A 478 5.37 29.80 -3.93
N VAL A 479 4.41 29.51 -4.81
CA VAL A 479 4.61 28.60 -5.94
C VAL A 479 5.62 29.17 -6.94
N LYS A 480 5.61 30.49 -7.14
CA LYS A 480 6.57 31.16 -8.01
C LYS A 480 8.00 31.06 -7.46
N ALA A 481 8.16 31.26 -6.15
CA ALA A 481 9.43 31.08 -5.46
C ALA A 481 9.94 29.63 -5.60
N LEU A 482 9.07 28.65 -5.42
CA LEU A 482 9.36 27.23 -5.66
C LEU A 482 9.83 26.98 -7.10
N GLN A 483 9.09 27.46 -8.10
CA GLN A 483 9.45 27.28 -9.51
C GLN A 483 10.81 27.91 -9.87
N VAL A 484 11.14 29.06 -9.27
CA VAL A 484 12.45 29.71 -9.43
C VAL A 484 13.56 28.86 -8.82
N ALA A 485 13.36 28.38 -7.58
CA ALA A 485 14.33 27.55 -6.88
C ALA A 485 14.58 26.22 -7.60
N LEU A 486 13.52 25.53 -8.04
CA LEU A 486 13.61 24.28 -8.80
C LEU A 486 14.37 24.45 -10.14
N ASN A 487 14.10 25.54 -10.87
CA ASN A 487 14.83 25.84 -12.11
C ASN A 487 16.35 25.96 -11.86
N THR A 488 16.73 26.55 -10.72
CA THR A 488 18.14 26.71 -10.31
C THR A 488 18.72 25.39 -9.84
N ALA A 489 18.08 24.71 -8.88
CA ALA A 489 18.56 23.50 -8.24
C ALA A 489 18.75 22.33 -9.22
N LEU A 490 17.84 22.19 -10.20
CA LEU A 490 17.89 21.14 -11.21
C LEU A 490 18.60 21.57 -12.51
N GLY A 491 19.11 22.81 -12.58
CA GLY A 491 19.80 23.33 -13.77
C GLY A 491 18.93 23.37 -15.03
N LEU A 492 17.62 23.58 -14.90
CA LEU A 492 16.66 23.51 -16.00
C LEU A 492 16.84 24.69 -16.97
N LYS A 493 17.14 24.38 -18.23
CA LYS A 493 17.43 25.37 -19.30
C LYS A 493 16.53 25.18 -20.52
N LYS A 494 16.33 26.27 -21.26
CA LYS A 494 15.60 26.29 -22.55
C LYS A 494 14.23 25.58 -22.45
N LYS A 495 13.98 24.57 -23.27
CA LYS A 495 12.71 23.81 -23.33
C LYS A 495 12.38 23.03 -22.04
N GLN A 496 13.35 22.83 -21.15
CA GLN A 496 13.16 22.13 -19.87
C GLN A 496 12.85 23.10 -18.72
N ARG A 497 13.02 24.41 -18.92
CA ARG A 497 12.78 25.42 -17.88
C ARG A 497 11.31 25.49 -17.54
N LEU A 498 10.98 25.43 -16.24
CA LEU A 498 9.64 25.67 -15.75
C LEU A 498 9.25 27.13 -16.01
N ALA A 499 8.01 27.35 -16.44
CA ALA A 499 7.40 28.66 -16.34
C ALA A 499 7.32 29.05 -14.86
N THR A 500 7.73 30.28 -14.54
CA THR A 500 7.63 30.86 -13.19
C THR A 500 6.36 31.71 -13.10
N ASP A 501 5.23 31.08 -13.41
CA ASP A 501 3.91 31.68 -13.51
C ASP A 501 3.13 31.66 -12.19
N GLY A 502 3.71 31.02 -11.16
CA GLY A 502 3.08 30.85 -9.86
C GLY A 502 1.92 29.85 -9.89
N VAL A 503 1.83 28.96 -10.87
CA VAL A 503 0.81 27.90 -10.96
C VAL A 503 1.46 26.53 -10.77
N PHE A 504 1.03 25.79 -9.74
CA PHE A 504 1.58 24.48 -9.45
C PHE A 504 0.89 23.45 -10.36
N GLY A 505 1.42 23.32 -11.57
CA GLY A 505 0.96 22.33 -12.56
C GLY A 505 1.74 21.02 -12.51
N LYS A 506 1.39 20.09 -13.40
CA LYS A 506 2.09 18.81 -13.58
C LYS A 506 3.60 18.97 -13.81
N GLY A 507 4.01 20.03 -14.52
CA GLY A 507 5.43 20.34 -14.74
C GLY A 507 6.18 20.63 -13.43
N THR A 508 5.56 21.41 -12.54
CA THR A 508 6.11 21.71 -11.20
C THR A 508 6.16 20.46 -10.33
N ALA A 509 5.08 19.66 -10.28
CA ALA A 509 5.05 18.40 -9.53
C ALA A 509 6.18 17.45 -9.97
N ASN A 510 6.33 17.24 -11.28
CA ASN A 510 7.40 16.41 -11.82
C ASN A 510 8.81 16.93 -11.49
N ALA A 511 8.99 18.25 -11.41
CA ALA A 511 10.27 18.84 -11.03
C ALA A 511 10.55 18.68 -9.54
N VAL A 512 9.51 18.81 -8.70
CA VAL A 512 9.60 18.49 -7.26
C VAL A 512 10.01 17.03 -7.08
N SER A 513 9.35 16.06 -7.72
CA SER A 513 9.72 14.64 -7.65
C SER A 513 11.17 14.35 -8.06
N LYS A 514 11.68 15.05 -9.09
CA LYS A 514 13.09 14.91 -9.50
C LYS A 514 14.06 15.50 -8.49
N PHE A 515 13.69 16.60 -7.86
CA PHE A 515 14.49 17.20 -6.81
C PHE A 515 14.51 16.32 -5.57
N GLU A 516 13.35 15.79 -5.16
CA GLU A 516 13.23 14.82 -4.07
C GLU A 516 14.13 13.61 -4.28
N GLU A 517 14.09 13.01 -5.48
CA GLU A 517 14.98 11.91 -5.87
C GLU A 517 16.46 12.29 -5.74
N ALA A 518 16.84 13.46 -6.26
CA ALA A 518 18.23 13.93 -6.22
C ALA A 518 18.72 14.30 -4.80
N SER A 519 17.79 14.66 -3.91
CA SER A 519 18.07 15.07 -2.53
C SER A 519 17.85 13.96 -1.50
N GLY A 520 17.46 12.76 -1.93
CA GLY A 520 17.17 11.64 -1.03
C GLY A 520 15.94 11.87 -0.13
N LEU A 521 15.00 12.69 -0.59
CA LEU A 521 13.72 12.96 0.07
C LEU A 521 12.63 12.00 -0.46
N PRO A 522 11.48 11.86 0.24
CA PRO A 522 10.33 11.12 -0.28
C PRO A 522 9.89 11.63 -1.66
N ILE A 523 9.76 10.73 -2.64
CA ILE A 523 9.40 11.09 -4.02
C ILE A 523 7.88 11.07 -4.17
N ASP A 524 7.22 12.17 -3.85
CA ASP A 524 5.76 12.32 -3.91
C ASP A 524 5.29 13.53 -4.75
N GLY A 525 6.20 14.42 -5.15
CA GLY A 525 5.90 15.59 -5.96
C GLY A 525 5.21 16.71 -5.19
N ILE A 526 5.27 16.68 -3.85
CA ILE A 526 4.68 17.65 -2.93
C ILE A 526 5.80 18.53 -2.38
N ALA A 527 5.72 19.85 -2.59
CA ALA A 527 6.73 20.75 -2.02
C ALA A 527 6.39 21.05 -0.55
N ASP A 528 6.77 20.11 0.31
CA ASP A 528 6.67 20.22 1.75
C ASP A 528 7.80 21.09 2.36
N GLU A 529 7.84 21.14 3.69
CA GLU A 529 8.85 21.93 4.40
C GLU A 529 10.28 21.40 4.17
N GLN A 530 10.46 20.09 3.99
CA GLN A 530 11.76 19.49 3.72
C GLN A 530 12.26 19.89 2.33
N VAL A 531 11.39 19.83 1.32
CA VAL A 531 11.69 20.27 -0.04
C VAL A 531 12.03 21.76 -0.06
N VAL A 532 11.22 22.58 0.59
CA VAL A 532 11.40 24.05 0.62
C VAL A 532 12.70 24.42 1.34
N ALA A 533 13.02 23.76 2.45
CA ALA A 533 14.28 23.95 3.17
C ALA A 533 15.50 23.48 2.35
N ALA A 534 15.42 22.30 1.71
CA ALA A 534 16.49 21.77 0.87
C ALA A 534 16.74 22.64 -0.37
N LEU A 535 15.73 23.36 -0.86
CA LEU A 535 15.85 24.36 -1.92
C LEU A 535 16.40 25.71 -1.43
N GLY A 536 16.67 25.86 -0.13
CA GLY A 536 17.15 27.11 0.47
C GLY A 536 16.10 28.23 0.47
N ILE A 537 14.82 27.89 0.39
CA ILE A 537 13.72 28.86 0.40
C ILE A 537 13.36 29.16 1.85
N ASP A 538 13.46 30.43 2.24
CA ASP A 538 12.91 30.89 3.51
C ASP A 538 11.39 31.06 3.39
N HIS A 539 10.63 30.03 3.77
CA HIS A 539 9.16 30.05 3.73
C HIS A 539 8.55 31.10 4.67
N THR A 540 9.31 31.62 5.64
CA THR A 540 8.81 32.64 6.57
C THR A 540 8.59 33.98 5.89
N THR A 541 9.16 34.16 4.70
CA THR A 541 8.97 35.31 3.80
C THR A 541 7.75 35.19 2.90
N PHE A 542 7.08 34.02 2.88
CA PHE A 542 5.91 33.82 2.04
C PHE A 542 4.80 34.82 2.37
N THR A 543 3.99 35.09 1.35
CA THR A 543 2.83 35.95 1.49
C THR A 543 1.65 35.36 0.73
N LEU A 544 0.45 35.54 1.27
CA LEU A 544 -0.80 35.25 0.59
C LEU A 544 -1.48 36.57 0.22
N ALA A 545 -1.83 36.71 -1.05
CA ALA A 545 -2.48 37.89 -1.58
C ALA A 545 -3.53 37.49 -2.63
N ARG A 546 -4.28 38.48 -3.12
CA ARG A 546 -5.31 38.26 -4.13
C ARG A 546 -4.77 37.48 -5.34
N GLY A 547 -5.50 36.44 -5.73
CA GLY A 547 -5.11 35.50 -6.79
C GLY A 547 -4.51 34.19 -6.27
N ALA A 548 -4.04 34.16 -5.01
CA ALA A 548 -3.55 32.94 -4.38
C ALA A 548 -4.66 31.88 -4.25
N ARG A 549 -4.28 30.61 -4.40
CA ARG A 549 -5.11 29.46 -4.07
C ARG A 549 -4.24 28.47 -3.29
N HIS A 550 -4.59 28.22 -2.04
CA HIS A 550 -3.84 27.34 -1.15
C HIS A 550 -4.71 26.94 0.05
N SER A 551 -4.45 25.80 0.68
CA SER A 551 -5.12 25.38 1.93
C SER A 551 -5.02 26.44 3.05
N SER A 552 -3.86 27.08 3.20
CA SER A 552 -3.66 28.23 4.11
C SER A 552 -4.62 29.40 3.85
N VAL A 553 -5.10 29.61 2.62
CA VAL A 553 -6.11 30.65 2.33
C VAL A 553 -7.44 30.30 3.02
N ALA A 554 -7.82 29.03 3.03
CA ALA A 554 -9.00 28.56 3.75
C ALA A 554 -8.83 28.81 5.26
N SER A 555 -7.64 28.55 5.81
CA SER A 555 -7.33 28.80 7.22
C SER A 555 -7.52 30.27 7.59
N ILE A 556 -7.02 31.22 6.79
CA ILE A 556 -7.27 32.65 7.06
C ILE A 556 -8.74 33.03 6.87
N GLN A 557 -9.45 32.43 5.90
CA GLN A 557 -10.87 32.75 5.70
C GLN A 557 -11.71 32.30 6.90
N LYS A 558 -11.45 31.11 7.45
CA LYS A 558 -12.06 30.63 8.71
C LYS A 558 -11.71 31.55 9.88
N ALA A 559 -10.43 31.91 10.03
CA ALA A 559 -10.00 32.81 11.10
C ALA A 559 -10.63 34.20 10.99
N LEU A 560 -10.76 34.74 9.77
CA LEU A 560 -11.45 36.02 9.52
C LEU A 560 -12.93 35.93 9.84
N ALA A 561 -13.59 34.81 9.50
CA ALA A 561 -15.00 34.57 9.85
C ALA A 561 -15.20 34.66 11.37
N ASN A 562 -14.36 33.97 12.13
CA ASN A 562 -14.40 33.93 13.59
C ASN A 562 -14.07 35.28 14.22
N VAL A 563 -12.94 35.90 13.84
CA VAL A 563 -12.47 37.15 14.44
C VAL A 563 -13.41 38.32 14.16
N LEU A 564 -13.95 38.40 12.94
CA LEU A 564 -14.76 39.52 12.51
C LEU A 564 -16.27 39.28 12.67
N GLY A 565 -16.68 38.07 13.07
CA GLY A 565 -18.09 37.68 13.18
C GLY A 565 -18.83 37.77 11.83
N ILE A 566 -18.17 37.37 10.75
CA ILE A 566 -18.69 37.49 9.38
C ILE A 566 -18.94 36.12 8.76
N LYS A 567 -19.87 36.08 7.80
CA LYS A 567 -20.00 34.94 6.89
C LYS A 567 -19.10 35.17 5.67
N ILE A 568 -18.12 34.31 5.48
CA ILE A 568 -17.28 34.24 4.28
C ILE A 568 -17.07 32.76 3.96
N ALA A 569 -17.15 32.41 2.67
CA ALA A 569 -16.79 31.07 2.24
C ALA A 569 -15.28 30.89 2.39
N ALA A 570 -14.86 29.79 3.00
CA ALA A 570 -13.45 29.50 3.20
C ALA A 570 -12.82 28.71 2.03
N ASP A 571 -13.32 28.89 0.81
CA ASP A 571 -13.00 28.13 -0.42
C ASP A 571 -11.52 27.97 -0.83
N GLY A 572 -10.56 28.50 -0.07
CA GLY A 572 -9.13 28.42 -0.35
C GLY A 572 -8.70 29.34 -1.49
N VAL A 573 -9.57 30.24 -1.96
CA VAL A 573 -9.31 31.19 -3.04
C VAL A 573 -9.25 32.60 -2.49
N PHE A 574 -8.10 33.26 -2.67
CA PHE A 574 -7.90 34.62 -2.18
C PHE A 574 -8.51 35.61 -3.19
N GLY A 575 -9.82 35.81 -3.11
CA GLY A 575 -10.58 36.74 -3.94
C GLY A 575 -10.65 38.16 -3.39
N SER A 576 -11.45 39.02 -4.04
CA SER A 576 -11.76 40.38 -3.57
C SER A 576 -12.43 40.39 -2.18
N GLY A 577 -13.27 39.39 -1.91
CA GLY A 577 -13.92 39.22 -0.61
C GLY A 577 -12.89 39.03 0.49
N THR A 578 -11.97 38.08 0.34
CA THR A 578 -10.89 37.80 1.29
C THR A 578 -9.98 39.01 1.48
N ASP A 579 -9.55 39.68 0.39
CA ASP A 579 -8.74 40.92 0.45
C ASP A 579 -9.39 42.01 1.31
N LYS A 580 -10.69 42.25 1.11
CA LYS A 580 -11.44 43.24 1.90
C LYS A 580 -11.43 42.89 3.39
N GLN A 581 -11.60 41.61 3.74
CA GLN A 581 -11.64 41.19 5.14
C GLN A 581 -10.26 41.16 5.78
N VAL A 582 -9.20 40.79 5.05
CA VAL A 582 -7.82 40.90 5.52
C VAL A 582 -7.49 42.36 5.84
N LYS A 583 -7.84 43.30 4.96
CA LYS A 583 -7.66 44.74 5.22
C LYS A 583 -8.43 45.19 6.47
N ARG A 584 -9.68 44.73 6.61
CA ARG A 584 -10.50 45.02 7.80
C ARG A 584 -9.85 44.50 9.09
N PHE A 585 -9.34 43.27 9.07
CA PHE A 585 -8.62 42.68 10.19
C PHE A 585 -7.34 43.45 10.51
N GLN A 586 -6.46 43.66 9.51
CA GLN A 586 -5.21 44.41 9.67
C GLN A 586 -5.46 45.78 10.31
N LYS A 587 -6.46 46.52 9.82
CA LYS A 587 -6.88 47.79 10.42
C LYS A 587 -7.31 47.64 11.88
N SER A 588 -8.06 46.59 12.21
CA SER A 588 -8.59 46.36 13.56
C SER A 588 -7.52 46.06 14.61
N VAL A 589 -6.38 45.48 14.19
CA VAL A 589 -5.25 45.12 15.08
C VAL A 589 -4.04 46.04 14.91
N GLY A 590 -4.19 47.18 14.22
CA GLY A 590 -3.12 48.17 14.05
C GLY A 590 -1.99 47.76 13.10
N LEU A 591 -2.18 46.74 12.26
CA LEU A 591 -1.23 46.34 11.23
C LEU A 591 -1.37 47.19 9.95
N PRO A 592 -0.30 47.34 9.14
CA PRO A 592 -0.39 47.96 7.81
C PRO A 592 -1.50 47.32 6.96
N THR A 593 -2.41 48.14 6.44
CA THR A 593 -3.62 47.69 5.73
C THR A 593 -3.32 47.35 4.26
N THR A 594 -2.48 46.36 4.03
CA THR A 594 -1.98 45.99 2.69
C THR A 594 -2.93 45.07 1.93
N GLY A 595 -3.78 44.30 2.64
CA GLY A 595 -4.52 43.17 2.05
C GLY A 595 -3.67 41.94 1.76
N VAL A 596 -2.37 41.98 2.10
CA VAL A 596 -1.43 40.89 1.97
C VAL A 596 -1.24 40.25 3.34
N VAL A 597 -1.41 38.94 3.42
CA VAL A 597 -1.13 38.15 4.62
C VAL A 597 0.33 37.72 4.57
N ASN A 598 1.18 38.45 5.30
CA ASN A 598 2.55 38.04 5.62
C ASN A 598 2.58 37.29 6.96
N ARG A 599 3.77 36.83 7.39
CA ARG A 599 3.93 36.10 8.65
C ARG A 599 3.34 36.82 9.87
N VAL A 600 3.53 38.15 9.97
CA VAL A 600 2.97 38.94 11.08
C VAL A 600 1.44 38.90 11.04
N THR A 601 0.83 39.17 9.89
CA THR A 601 -0.63 39.15 9.73
C THR A 601 -1.19 37.75 10.00
N TRP A 602 -0.53 36.70 9.52
CA TRP A 602 -0.88 35.30 9.73
C TRP A 602 -0.90 34.94 11.22
N MET A 603 0.20 35.21 11.93
CA MET A 603 0.32 34.93 13.36
C MET A 603 -0.69 35.73 14.18
N SER A 604 -0.87 37.02 13.90
CA SER A 604 -1.85 37.86 14.59
C SER A 604 -3.29 37.37 14.37
N LEU A 605 -3.62 36.95 13.15
CA LEU A 605 -4.96 36.49 12.81
C LEU A 605 -5.30 35.15 13.47
N LEU A 606 -4.38 34.19 13.39
CA LEU A 606 -4.58 32.88 14.02
C LEU A 606 -4.64 33.01 15.55
N SER A 607 -3.77 33.82 16.14
CA SER A 607 -3.79 34.12 17.58
C SER A 607 -5.11 34.76 18.01
N ALA A 608 -5.58 35.80 17.30
CA ALA A 608 -6.85 36.46 17.58
C ALA A 608 -8.06 35.53 17.39
N SER A 609 -8.02 34.65 16.38
CA SER A 609 -9.11 33.70 16.14
C SER A 609 -9.21 32.62 17.19
N ALA A 610 -8.12 32.29 17.87
CA ALA A 610 -8.12 31.23 18.87
C ALA A 610 -8.45 31.73 20.29
N GLN A 611 -8.57 33.05 20.46
CA GLN A 611 -9.01 33.71 21.70
C GLN A 611 -10.52 33.97 21.74
N ARG A 612 -11.24 33.68 20.65
CA ARG A 612 -12.70 33.81 20.52
C ARG A 612 -13.31 32.44 20.28
#